data_AF-A0A817QQ21-F1
#
_entry.id   AF-A0A817QQ21-F1
#
_cell.length_a   1.000
_cell.length_b   1.000
_cell.length_c   1.000
_cell.angle_alpha   90.00
_cell.angle_beta   90.00
_cell.angle_gamma   90.00
#
_symmetry.space_group_name_H-M   'P 1'
#
loop_
_entity.id
_entity.type
_entity.pdbx_description
1 polymer ?
#
loop_
_entity_poly.entity_id
_entity_poly.type
_entity_poly.pdbx_seq_one_letter_code
_entity_poly.pdbx_strand_id
1 'polypeptide(L)'
;MVFHVIKVLSFDEHLLLNGIRTSSFNAFQLDQLWTRPCNNEIDIAIDDVVRLEFRKTTSVVWSEPYNTVQRSLLIHTADREQYKTMADFSSKKNTVTSGSIAQHDTEQRKPTTACIIYYDGNQGKC
;
A
#
# COMPACT_ATOMS: atom_id res chain seq x y z
N MET A 1 -7.98 1.15 26.91
CA MET A 1 -8.12 0.55 25.57
C MET A 1 -7.09 1.25 24.70
N VAL A 2 -5.96 0.60 24.43
CA VAL A 2 -4.78 1.23 23.80
C VAL A 2 -4.89 1.01 22.29
N PHE A 3 -5.10 2.08 21.53
CA PHE A 3 -5.02 2.06 20.08
C PHE A 3 -3.55 1.88 19.68
N HIS A 4 -3.22 0.73 19.10
CA HIS A 4 -1.98 0.59 18.36
C HIS A 4 -2.19 1.30 17.02
N VAL A 5 -1.77 2.56 16.97
CA VAL A 5 -1.53 3.22 15.69
C VAL A 5 -0.39 2.44 15.03
N ILE A 6 -0.69 1.67 13.99
CA ILE A 6 0.35 1.17 13.09
C ILE A 6 0.87 2.40 12.38
N LYS A 7 1.87 3.03 12.99
CA LYS A 7 2.77 3.94 12.31
C LYS A 7 3.40 3.07 11.23
N VAL A 8 3.04 3.28 9.96
CA VAL A 8 3.90 2.82 8.86
C VAL A 8 5.19 3.57 9.09
N LEU A 9 6.15 2.89 9.72
CA LEU A 9 7.47 3.45 9.95
C LEU A 9 8.07 3.62 8.55
N SER A 10 8.04 4.85 8.01
CA SER A 10 9.21 5.29 7.26
C SER A 10 10.35 5.25 8.28
N PHE A 11 11.18 4.22 8.18
CA PHE A 11 12.22 3.92 9.15
C PHE A 11 13.38 4.89 8.96
N ASP A 12 13.17 6.15 9.36
CA ASP A 12 14.20 7.17 9.53
C ASP A 12 14.16 7.61 10.98
N GLU A 13 14.89 6.89 11.83
CA GLU A 13 15.48 7.43 13.07
C GLU A 13 16.47 6.40 13.65
N HIS A 14 17.76 6.70 13.46
CA HIS A 14 18.90 6.31 14.28
C HIS A 14 18.97 4.87 14.83
N LEU A 15 19.53 3.95 14.05
CA LEU A 15 20.33 2.84 14.58
C LEU A 15 21.82 3.15 14.40
N LEU A 16 22.34 4.04 15.24
CA LEU A 16 23.78 4.21 15.48
C LEU A 16 24.20 3.38 16.69
N LEU A 17 24.26 2.06 16.57
CA LEU A 17 25.08 1.24 17.47
C LEU A 17 25.67 0.06 16.66
N ASN A 18 26.99 0.04 16.59
CA ASN A 18 27.85 -1.07 16.15
C ASN A 18 28.02 -1.28 14.64
N GLY A 19 28.73 -0.36 13.96
CA GLY A 19 29.69 -0.72 12.89
C GLY A 19 29.19 -1.46 11.64
N ILE A 20 27.88 -1.65 11.46
CA ILE A 20 27.33 -2.21 10.23
C ILE A 20 27.31 -1.09 9.19
N ARG A 21 28.01 -1.30 8.07
CA ARG A 21 27.95 -0.42 6.90
C ARG A 21 26.49 -0.09 6.63
N THR A 22 26.14 1.19 6.68
CA THR A 22 24.85 1.67 6.21
C THR A 22 24.76 1.32 4.73
N SER A 23 24.10 0.21 4.42
CA SER A 23 23.62 -0.07 3.08
C SER A 23 22.77 1.13 2.68
N SER A 24 23.13 1.79 1.59
CA SER A 24 22.32 2.83 0.98
C SER A 24 20.88 2.33 0.87
N PHE A 25 19.95 2.97 1.59
CA PHE A 25 18.53 2.70 1.44
C PHE A 25 18.08 3.23 0.09
N ASN A 26 17.92 2.33 -0.89
CA ASN A 26 17.29 2.69 -2.16
C ASN A 26 15.78 2.65 -1.96
N ALA A 27 15.13 3.81 -1.96
CA ALA A 27 13.69 3.89 -1.96
C ALA A 27 13.16 3.53 -3.37
N PHE A 28 12.30 2.52 -3.45
CA PHE A 28 11.62 2.14 -4.69
C PHE A 28 10.18 2.60 -4.69
N GLN A 29 9.63 2.90 -5.88
CA GLN A 29 8.19 3.11 -6.03
C GLN A 29 7.43 1.79 -5.79
N LEU A 30 6.34 1.87 -5.01
CA LEU A 30 5.52 0.73 -4.61
C LEU A 30 5.00 -0.10 -5.79
N ASP A 31 4.57 0.55 -6.88
CA ASP A 31 3.94 -0.13 -8.03
C ASP A 31 4.88 -1.07 -8.79
N GLN A 32 6.20 -0.91 -8.61
CA GLN A 32 7.22 -1.65 -9.34
C GLN A 32 7.99 -2.63 -8.46
N LEU A 33 7.61 -2.83 -7.19
CA LEU A 33 8.34 -3.75 -6.31
C LEU A 33 8.37 -5.19 -6.85
N TRP A 34 7.30 -5.63 -7.51
CA TRP A 34 7.17 -6.99 -8.04
C TRP A 34 8.06 -7.27 -9.26
N THR A 35 8.54 -6.24 -9.98
CA THR A 35 9.40 -6.42 -11.16
C THR A 35 10.89 -6.50 -10.82
N ARG A 36 11.26 -6.09 -9.60
CA ARG A 36 12.67 -5.99 -9.18
C ARG A 36 13.39 -7.34 -9.14
N PRO A 37 12.77 -8.43 -8.63
CA PRO A 37 13.37 -9.76 -8.75
C PRO A 37 13.58 -10.18 -10.21
N CYS A 38 12.69 -9.80 -11.13
CA CYS A 38 12.82 -10.11 -12.56
C CYS A 38 14.03 -9.42 -13.20
N ASN A 39 14.42 -8.27 -12.67
CA ASN A 39 15.53 -7.46 -13.16
C ASN A 39 16.87 -7.81 -12.49
N ASN A 40 16.92 -8.82 -11.61
CA ASN A 40 18.08 -9.13 -10.76
C ASN A 40 18.52 -7.96 -9.87
N GLU A 41 17.60 -7.07 -9.49
CA GLU A 41 17.90 -5.94 -8.61
C GLU A 41 17.84 -6.31 -7.13
N ILE A 42 16.99 -7.29 -6.79
CA ILE A 42 16.83 -7.88 -5.45
C ILE A 42 16.54 -9.38 -5.58
N ASP A 43 16.72 -10.14 -4.50
CA ASP A 43 16.43 -11.58 -4.48
C ASP A 43 14.93 -11.89 -4.25
N ILE A 44 14.29 -11.19 -3.32
CA ILE A 44 12.90 -11.45 -2.90
C ILE A 44 12.19 -10.12 -2.64
N ALA A 45 11.05 -9.90 -3.29
CA ALA A 45 10.14 -8.80 -2.95
C ALA A 45 9.25 -9.21 -1.77
N ILE A 46 9.49 -8.63 -0.59
CA ILE A 46 8.73 -8.89 0.64
C ILE A 46 8.01 -7.59 1.04
N ASP A 47 6.77 -7.45 0.58
CA ASP A 47 5.83 -6.39 0.94
C ASP A 47 4.40 -6.93 0.74
N ASP A 48 3.37 -6.10 0.88
CA ASP A 48 1.97 -6.37 0.51
C ASP A 48 1.78 -6.47 -1.01
N VAL A 49 2.66 -7.22 -1.69
CA VAL A 49 2.63 -7.48 -3.12
C VAL A 49 1.66 -8.64 -3.39
N VAL A 50 0.60 -8.36 -4.15
CA VAL A 50 -0.40 -9.38 -4.52
C VAL A 50 -0.11 -9.98 -5.89
N ARG A 51 -0.31 -11.30 -6.00
CA ARG A 51 -0.35 -12.06 -7.25
C ARG A 51 -1.57 -11.63 -8.07
N LEU A 52 -1.36 -10.82 -9.10
CA LEU A 52 -2.38 -10.35 -10.03
C LEU A 52 -2.11 -10.91 -11.42
N GLU A 53 -3.17 -11.15 -12.21
CA GLU A 53 -3.05 -11.78 -13.53
C GLU A 53 -2.13 -11.02 -14.49
N PHE A 54 -2.10 -9.68 -14.41
CA PHE A 54 -1.22 -8.84 -15.21
C PHE A 54 0.24 -8.79 -14.72
N ARG A 55 0.53 -9.34 -13.53
CA ARG A 55 1.88 -9.42 -12.95
C ARG A 55 2.56 -10.77 -13.23
N LYS A 56 2.11 -11.49 -14.26
CA LYS A 56 2.74 -12.74 -14.70
C LYS A 56 4.08 -12.44 -15.37
N THR A 57 5.10 -13.18 -14.97
CA THR A 57 6.43 -13.12 -15.58
C THR A 57 6.95 -14.53 -15.82
N THR A 58 7.95 -14.65 -16.68
CA THR A 58 8.61 -15.93 -16.98
C THR A 58 9.88 -16.16 -16.16
N SER A 59 10.44 -15.12 -15.55
CA SER A 59 11.74 -15.20 -14.86
C SER A 59 11.64 -15.39 -13.35
N VAL A 60 10.48 -15.13 -12.73
CA VAL A 60 10.27 -15.34 -11.29
C VAL A 60 8.94 -16.03 -11.00
N VAL A 61 8.86 -16.66 -9.84
CA VAL A 61 7.66 -17.38 -9.37
C VAL A 61 7.16 -16.78 -8.06
N TRP A 62 5.85 -16.84 -7.85
CA TRP A 62 5.23 -16.46 -6.59
C TRP A 62 5.33 -17.62 -5.60
N SER A 63 5.74 -17.36 -4.35
CA SER A 63 5.68 -18.34 -3.28
C SER A 63 4.23 -18.67 -2.88
N GLU A 64 4.08 -19.60 -1.93
CA GLU A 64 2.84 -19.73 -1.17
C GLU A 64 2.51 -18.42 -0.45
N PRO A 65 1.22 -18.06 -0.30
CA PRO A 65 0.80 -16.91 0.50
C PRO A 65 1.20 -17.08 1.97
N TYR A 66 1.77 -16.03 2.56
CA TYR A 66 2.16 -16.03 3.97
C TYR A 66 1.32 -15.07 4.84
N ASN A 67 0.44 -14.26 4.23
CA ASN A 67 -0.44 -13.33 4.94
C ASN A 67 -1.77 -13.11 4.18
N THR A 68 -2.83 -12.73 4.90
CA THR A 68 -4.10 -12.25 4.35
C THR A 68 -4.45 -10.91 4.96
N VAL A 69 -4.53 -9.86 4.14
CA VAL A 69 -4.81 -8.50 4.63
C VAL A 69 -6.31 -8.27 4.76
N GLN A 70 -6.74 -7.79 5.94
CA GLN A 70 -8.07 -7.22 6.15
C GLN A 70 -7.97 -5.70 6.23
N ARG A 71 -8.69 -4.99 5.36
CA ARG A 71 -8.68 -3.53 5.31
C ARG A 71 -10.01 -2.98 5.81
N SER A 72 -9.95 -1.90 6.57
CA SER A 72 -11.12 -1.15 7.03
C SER A 72 -10.99 0.31 6.64
N LEU A 73 -12.13 0.98 6.59
CA LEU A 73 -12.22 2.39 6.23
C LEU A 73 -12.00 3.24 7.48
N LEU A 74 -11.12 4.22 7.38
CA LEU A 74 -10.96 5.24 8.41
C LEU A 74 -11.93 6.39 8.11
N ILE A 75 -12.91 6.58 8.98
CA ILE A 75 -13.98 7.56 8.83
C ILE A 75 -14.05 8.46 10.06
N HIS A 76 -14.71 9.61 9.94
CA HIS A 76 -15.01 10.42 11.11
C HIS A 76 -16.00 9.70 12.03
N THR A 77 -15.79 9.83 13.35
CA THR A 77 -16.68 9.22 14.38
C THR A 77 -18.14 9.63 14.20
N ALA A 78 -18.40 10.88 13.78
CA ALA A 78 -19.74 11.39 13.53
C ALA A 78 -20.47 10.65 12.40
N ASP A 79 -19.73 10.01 11.49
CA ASP A 79 -20.27 9.36 10.30
C ASP A 79 -20.38 7.83 10.43
N ARG A 80 -20.15 7.29 11.64
CA ARG A 80 -20.05 5.84 11.91
C ARG A 80 -21.26 5.02 11.42
N GLU A 81 -22.45 5.61 11.38
CA GLU A 81 -23.66 4.92 10.94
C GLU A 81 -23.92 5.04 9.43
N GLN A 82 -23.23 5.97 8.76
CA GLN A 82 -23.44 6.28 7.34
C GLN A 82 -22.47 5.52 6.43
N TYR A 83 -21.21 5.36 6.85
CA TYR A 83 -20.17 4.79 6.00
C TYR A 83 -19.68 3.45 6.55
N LYS A 84 -20.26 2.34 6.07
CA LYS A 84 -19.96 0.97 6.54
C LYS A 84 -19.20 0.15 5.50
N THR A 85 -19.37 0.49 4.22
CA THR A 85 -18.86 -0.25 3.08
C THR A 85 -18.36 0.70 2.00
N MET A 86 -17.54 0.19 1.06
CA MET A 86 -17.06 0.95 -0.10
C MET A 86 -18.19 1.63 -0.90
N ALA A 87 -19.39 1.05 -0.91
CA ALA A 87 -20.53 1.59 -1.64
C ALA A 87 -21.04 2.93 -1.04
N ASP A 88 -20.82 3.15 0.26
CA ASP A 88 -21.42 4.27 1.00
C ASP A 88 -20.71 5.62 0.74
N PHE A 89 -19.52 5.62 0.11
CA PHE A 89 -18.71 6.82 -0.13
C PHE A 89 -19.00 7.55 -1.44
N SER A 90 -20.16 7.29 -2.04
CA SER A 90 -20.62 8.03 -3.22
C SER A 90 -20.56 9.54 -2.94
N SER A 91 -20.03 10.32 -3.88
CA SER A 91 -19.90 11.78 -3.76
C SER A 91 -18.96 12.28 -2.64
N LYS A 92 -18.13 11.42 -2.04
CA LYS A 92 -17.08 11.83 -1.07
C LYS A 92 -15.71 11.94 -1.73
N LYS A 93 -14.84 12.72 -1.09
CA LYS A 93 -13.40 12.76 -1.37
C LYS A 93 -12.72 11.71 -0.50
N ASN A 94 -12.15 10.71 -1.14
CA ASN A 94 -11.45 9.62 -0.47
C ASN A 94 -9.96 9.72 -0.81
N THR A 95 -9.08 9.11 -0.02
CA THR A 95 -7.65 9.06 -0.33
C THR A 95 -7.11 7.64 -0.23
N VAL A 96 -6.11 7.34 -1.05
CA VAL A 96 -5.42 6.05 -1.07
C VAL A 96 -3.98 6.25 -1.55
N THR A 97 -3.06 5.43 -1.05
CA THR A 97 -1.65 5.48 -1.47
C THR A 97 -1.50 5.08 -2.93
N SER A 98 -0.87 5.94 -3.72
CA SER A 98 -0.58 5.73 -5.14
C SER A 98 0.35 4.52 -5.34
N GLY A 99 0.08 3.71 -6.36
CA GLY A 99 0.86 2.51 -6.69
C GLY A 99 0.69 1.33 -5.72
N SER A 100 -0.19 1.44 -4.73
CA SER A 100 -0.42 0.39 -3.75
C SER A 100 -1.48 -0.63 -4.18
N ILE A 101 -1.48 -1.81 -3.56
CA ILE A 101 -2.60 -2.76 -3.70
C ILE A 101 -3.92 -2.16 -3.18
N ALA A 102 -3.87 -1.27 -2.18
CA ALA A 102 -5.05 -0.58 -1.70
C ALA A 102 -5.66 0.33 -2.79
N GLN A 103 -4.84 0.96 -3.64
CA GLN A 103 -5.35 1.70 -4.80
C GLN A 103 -6.08 0.76 -5.76
N HIS A 104 -5.46 -0.35 -6.15
CA HIS A 104 -6.07 -1.32 -7.05
C HIS A 104 -7.42 -1.84 -6.52
N ASP A 105 -7.44 -2.24 -5.24
CA ASP A 105 -8.65 -2.66 -4.54
C ASP A 105 -9.73 -1.56 -4.53
N THR A 106 -9.33 -0.30 -4.33
CA THR A 106 -10.24 0.86 -4.29
C THR A 106 -10.84 1.11 -5.67
N GLU A 107 -10.03 1.12 -6.73
CA GLU A 107 -10.48 1.35 -8.10
C GLU A 107 -11.48 0.28 -8.56
N GLN A 108 -11.29 -0.97 -8.14
CA GLN A 108 -12.21 -2.07 -8.47
C GLN A 108 -13.55 -2.00 -7.74
N ARG A 109 -13.60 -1.42 -6.54
CA ARG A 109 -14.76 -1.52 -5.63
C ARG A 109 -15.48 -0.20 -5.39
N LYS A 110 -14.87 0.94 -5.73
CA LYS A 110 -15.45 2.26 -5.47
C LYS A 110 -16.71 2.48 -6.33
N PRO A 111 -17.70 3.24 -5.81
CA PRO A 111 -18.75 3.81 -6.63
C PRO A 111 -18.17 4.66 -7.78
N THR A 112 -18.86 4.67 -8.92
CA THR A 112 -18.47 5.49 -10.07
C THR A 112 -18.45 6.99 -9.73
N THR A 113 -19.27 7.43 -8.77
CA THR A 113 -19.38 8.81 -8.29
C THR A 113 -18.35 9.18 -7.22
N ALA A 114 -17.53 8.24 -6.73
CA ALA A 114 -16.53 8.53 -5.72
C ALA A 114 -15.30 9.21 -6.32
N CYS A 115 -14.87 10.32 -5.70
CA CYS A 115 -13.63 11.03 -6.03
C CYS A 115 -12.48 10.45 -5.17
N ILE A 116 -11.37 10.08 -5.82
CA ILE A 116 -10.17 9.55 -5.16
C ILE A 116 -9.03 10.56 -5.34
N ILE A 117 -8.40 10.92 -4.22
CA ILE A 117 -7.19 11.74 -4.14
C ILE A 117 -6.03 10.80 -3.85
N TYR A 118 -5.17 10.61 -4.84
CA TYR A 118 -4.01 9.72 -4.68
C TYR A 118 -2.93 10.39 -3.82
N TYR A 119 -2.50 9.68 -2.78
CA TYR A 119 -1.37 10.07 -1.94
C TYR A 119 -0.10 9.41 -2.48
N ASP A 120 0.81 10.20 -3.02
CA ASP A 120 2.09 9.76 -3.61
C ASP A 120 3.30 10.07 -2.71
N GLY A 121 3.05 10.44 -1.45
CA GLY A 121 4.08 10.96 -0.54
C GLY A 121 4.37 12.46 -0.71
N ASN A 122 3.89 13.11 -1.77
CA ASN A 122 4.08 14.53 -2.07
C ASN A 122 2.80 15.17 -2.68
N GLN A 123 1.83 15.50 -1.81
CA GLN A 123 0.63 16.30 -2.11
C GLN A 123 -0.19 15.90 -3.35
N GLY A 124 -1.24 15.10 -3.13
CA GLY A 124 -2.23 14.75 -4.14
C GLY A 124 -3.04 15.94 -4.68
N LYS A 125 -3.36 15.91 -5.97
CA LYS A 125 -4.34 16.82 -6.62
C LYS A 125 -5.56 16.04 -7.07
N CYS A 126 -6.72 16.69 -6.98
CA CYS A 126 -7.96 16.29 -7.66
C CYS A 126 -7.89 16.63 -9.14
#